data_AF-A0A841U137-F1
#
_entry.id   AF-A0A841U137-F1
#
_cell.length_a   1.000
_cell.length_b   1.000
_cell.length_c   1.000
_cell.angle_alpha   90.00
_cell.angle_beta   90.00
_cell.angle_gamma   90.00
#
_symmetry.space_group_name_H-M   'P 1'
#
loop_
_entity.id
_entity.type
_entity.pdbx_description
1 polymer ?
#
loop_
_entity_poly.entity_id
_entity_poly.type
_entity_poly.pdbx_seq_one_letter_code
_entity_poly.pdbx_strand_id
1 'polypeptide(L)'
;MILVLYLIIVNLVAFGLMGNDKRRAQAKSRRVPEKNLFLVAAIGGALGAWIGMKAFRHKTKHASFTIGIPALLVLNALCVGFILGLYRFD
;
A
#
# COMPACT_ATOMS: atom_id res chain seq x y z
N MET A 1 2.52 20.29 -2.71
CA MET A 1 3.74 19.71 -2.10
C MET A 1 3.47 18.82 -0.89
N ILE A 2 2.69 19.25 0.11
CA ILE A 2 2.44 18.47 1.34
C ILE A 2 1.79 17.10 1.05
N LEU A 3 0.80 17.03 0.15
CA LEU A 3 0.13 15.78 -0.25
C LEU A 3 1.12 14.75 -0.82
N VAL A 4 2.06 15.20 -1.65
CA VAL A 4 3.06 14.34 -2.29
C VAL A 4 4.02 13.77 -1.25
N LEU A 5 4.50 14.61 -0.32
CA LEU A 5 5.34 14.16 0.80
C LEU A 5 4.63 13.14 1.68
N TYR A 6 3.36 13.40 2.02
CA TYR A 6 2.51 12.45 2.76
C TYR A 6 2.42 11.10 2.02
N LEU A 7 2.11 11.11 0.72
CA LEU A 7 2.02 9.90 -0.08
C LEU A 7 3.36 9.14 -0.12
N ILE A 8 4.49 9.82 -0.28
CA ILE A 8 5.81 9.18 -0.27
C ILE A 8 6.05 8.46 1.06
N ILE A 9 5.81 9.13 2.18
CA ILE A 9 6.02 8.56 3.53
C ILE A 9 5.12 7.34 3.74
N VAL A 10 3.83 7.45 3.43
CA VAL A 10 2.87 6.35 3.62
C VAL A 10 3.22 5.15 2.74
N ASN A 11 3.69 5.36 1.51
CA ASN A 11 4.13 4.27 0.63
C ASN A 11 5.42 3.60 1.14
N LEU A 12 6.38 4.36 1.69
CA LEU A 12 7.56 3.78 2.34
C LEU A 12 7.19 2.94 3.56
N VAL A 13 6.27 3.43 4.39
CA VAL A 13 5.74 2.70 5.55
C VAL A 13 5.04 1.41 5.12
N ALA A 14 4.20 1.47 4.09
CA ALA A 14 3.50 0.31 3.53
C ALA A 14 4.47 -0.76 3.01
N PHE A 15 5.52 -0.33 2.30
CA PHE A 15 6.57 -1.21 1.80
C PHE A 15 7.35 -1.87 2.95
N GLY A 16 7.75 -1.10 3.96
CA GLY A 16 8.46 -1.60 5.14
C GLY A 16 7.63 -2.59 5.96
N LEU A 17 6.33 -2.33 6.13
CA LEU A 17 5.38 -3.26 6.75
C LEU A 17 5.32 -4.60 6.02
N MET A 18 5.33 -4.58 4.68
CA MET A 18 5.33 -5.78 3.85
C MET A 18 6.62 -6.61 4.05
N GLY A 19 7.76 -5.94 4.11
CA GLY A 19 9.05 -6.59 4.38
C GLY A 19 9.13 -7.17 5.79
N ASN A 20 8.63 -6.42 6.78
CA ASN A 20 8.56 -6.88 8.17
C ASN A 20 7.63 -8.08 8.33
N ASP A 21 6.48 -8.11 7.64
CA ASP A 21 5.58 -9.27 7.62
C ASP A 21 6.28 -10.52 7.06
N LYS A 22 7.05 -10.38 5.97
CA LYS A 22 7.87 -11.48 5.43
C LYS A 22 8.93 -11.96 6.43
N ARG A 23 9.65 -11.06 7.09
CA ARG A 23 10.66 -11.42 8.09
C ARG A 23 10.03 -12.16 9.28
N ARG A 24 8.86 -11.72 9.74
CA ARG A 24 8.11 -12.37 10.82
C ARG A 24 7.58 -13.74 10.39
N ALA A 25 7.13 -13.90 9.15
CA ALA A 25 6.72 -15.18 8.60
C ALA A 25 7.88 -16.19 8.55
N GLN A 26 9.10 -15.73 8.23
CA GLN A 26 10.31 -16.56 8.25
C GLN A 26 10.73 -16.92 9.68
N ALA A 27 10.62 -15.98 10.63
CA ALA A 27 10.97 -16.18 12.03
C ALA A 27 9.91 -16.98 12.84
N LYS A 28 8.87 -17.55 12.20
CA LYS A 28 7.70 -18.18 12.85
C LYS A 28 7.08 -17.32 13.98
N SER A 29 7.20 -16.00 13.86
CA SER A 29 6.67 -15.05 14.84
C SER A 29 5.24 -14.65 14.48
N ARG A 30 4.60 -13.87 15.34
CA ARG A 30 3.22 -13.38 15.14
C ARG A 30 3.14 -12.57 13.83
N ARG A 31 2.41 -13.11 12.85
CA ARG A 31 2.16 -12.47 11.55
C ARG A 31 1.39 -11.16 11.73
N VAL A 32 1.62 -10.20 10.85
CA VAL A 32 0.88 -8.94 10.87
C VAL A 32 -0.55 -9.21 10.36
N PRO A 33 -1.59 -8.75 11.08
CA PRO A 33 -2.96 -8.95 10.62
C PRO A 33 -3.16 -8.25 9.28
N GLU A 34 -3.82 -8.94 8.36
CA GLU A 34 -4.05 -8.47 6.98
C GLU A 34 -4.77 -7.11 6.96
N LYS A 35 -5.66 -6.91 7.93
CA LYS A 35 -6.38 -5.65 8.14
C LYS A 35 -5.44 -4.45 8.23
N ASN A 36 -4.29 -4.55 8.91
CA ASN A 36 -3.36 -3.42 9.02
C ASN A 36 -2.71 -3.09 7.67
N LEU A 37 -2.37 -4.09 6.86
CA LEU A 37 -1.81 -3.86 5.53
C LEU A 37 -2.84 -3.21 4.61
N PHE A 38 -4.10 -3.66 4.67
CA PHE A 38 -5.20 -3.04 3.94
C PHE A 38 -5.49 -1.62 4.40
N LEU A 39 -5.42 -1.35 5.71
CA LEU A 39 -5.67 -0.03 6.27
C LEU A 39 -4.59 0.96 5.82
N VAL A 40 -3.31 0.56 5.86
CA VAL A 40 -2.21 1.38 5.34
C VAL A 40 -2.31 1.57 3.82
N ALA A 41 -2.74 0.55 3.07
CA ALA A 41 -3.00 0.68 1.65
C ALA A 41 -4.15 1.66 1.36
N ALA A 42 -5.22 1.63 2.16
CA ALA A 42 -6.39 2.48 2.00
C ALA A 42 -6.10 3.97 2.24
N ILE A 43 -5.26 4.32 3.22
CA ILE A 43 -4.93 5.72 3.56
C ILE A 43 -3.95 6.42 2.59
N GLY A 44 -3.42 5.72 1.58
CA GLY A 44 -2.41 6.28 0.67
C GLY A 44 -1.26 5.34 0.29
N GLY A 45 -1.13 4.20 0.96
CA GLY A 45 0.03 3.31 0.85
C GLY A 45 -0.09 2.19 -0.18
N ALA A 46 -1.15 2.18 -1.00
CA ALA A 46 -1.46 1.08 -1.89
C ALA A 46 -0.32 0.78 -2.88
N LEU A 47 0.41 1.81 -3.34
CA LEU A 47 1.50 1.66 -4.28
C LEU A 47 2.71 0.96 -3.64
N GLY A 48 3.10 1.39 -2.44
CA GLY A 48 4.18 0.81 -1.66
C GLY A 48 3.85 -0.59 -1.17
N ALA A 49 2.58 -0.84 -0.79
CA ALA A 49 2.09 -2.17 -0.47
C ALA A 49 2.17 -3.11 -1.69
N TRP A 50 1.77 -2.63 -2.87
CA TRP A 50 1.81 -3.42 -4.11
C TRP A 50 3.25 -3.75 -4.54
N ILE A 51 4.15 -2.76 -4.51
CA ILE A 51 5.57 -2.96 -4.78
C ILE A 51 6.17 -3.93 -3.76
N GLY A 52 5.87 -3.75 -2.47
CA GLY A 52 6.32 -4.66 -1.41
C GLY A 52 5.85 -6.08 -1.66
N MET A 53 4.60 -6.27 -2.06
CA MET A 53 4.03 -7.58 -2.36
C MET A 53 4.81 -8.30 -3.46
N LYS A 54 5.12 -7.59 -4.56
CA LYS A 54 5.88 -8.10 -5.69
C LYS A 54 7.36 -8.33 -5.33
N ALA A 55 8.00 -7.35 -4.69
CA ALA A 55 9.42 -7.40 -4.31
C ALA A 55 9.70 -8.55 -3.33
N PHE A 56 8.85 -8.70 -2.32
CA PHE A 56 9.01 -9.75 -1.32
C PHE A 56 8.41 -11.09 -1.79
N ARG A 57 7.69 -11.12 -2.92
CA ARG A 57 6.87 -12.26 -3.39
C ARG A 57 6.02 -12.85 -2.27
N HIS A 58 5.54 -11.98 -1.38
CA HIS A 58 4.83 -12.35 -0.16
C HIS A 58 3.34 -12.08 -0.36
N LYS A 59 2.49 -13.05 -0.02
CA LYS A 59 1.03 -12.98 -0.16
C LYS A 59 0.47 -12.73 -1.58
N THR A 60 1.21 -13.07 -2.63
CA THR A 60 0.75 -12.99 -4.03
C THR A 60 -0.28 -14.06 -4.43
N LYS A 61 -0.50 -15.07 -3.59
CA LYS A 61 -1.50 -16.14 -3.79
C LYS A 61 -2.83 -15.89 -3.06
N HIS A 62 -2.91 -14.88 -2.20
CA HIS A 62 -4.14 -14.57 -1.49
C HIS A 62 -4.99 -13.64 -2.36
N ALA A 63 -6.17 -14.13 -2.79
CA ALA A 63 -7.08 -13.37 -3.66
C ALA A 63 -7.41 -11.99 -3.10
N SER A 64 -7.58 -11.87 -1.78
CA SER A 64 -7.80 -10.60 -1.10
C SER A 64 -6.69 -9.59 -1.41
N PHE A 65 -5.41 -9.99 -1.35
CA PHE A 65 -4.26 -9.13 -1.62
C PHE A 65 -4.07 -8.86 -3.11
N THR A 66 -4.21 -9.89 -3.95
CA THR A 66 -3.99 -9.80 -5.39
C THR A 66 -5.05 -8.94 -6.08
N ILE A 67 -6.28 -8.88 -5.54
CA ILE A 67 -7.36 -8.05 -6.10
C ILE A 67 -7.50 -6.75 -5.30
N GLY A 68 -7.51 -6.82 -3.97
CA GLY A 68 -7.83 -5.68 -3.11
C GLY A 68 -6.76 -4.59 -3.12
N ILE A 69 -5.47 -4.93 -3.17
CA ILE A 69 -4.40 -3.91 -3.24
C ILE A 69 -4.40 -3.17 -4.58
N PRO A 70 -4.47 -3.83 -5.76
CA PRO A 70 -4.61 -3.09 -7.02
C PRO A 70 -5.92 -2.31 -7.11
N ALA A 71 -7.04 -2.81 -6.56
CA ALA A 71 -8.27 -2.03 -6.48
C ALA A 71 -8.08 -0.74 -5.66
N LEU A 72 -7.44 -0.83 -4.48
CA LEU A 72 -7.10 0.33 -3.66
C LEU A 72 -6.10 1.27 -4.34
N LEU A 73 -5.16 0.72 -5.13
CA LEU A 73 -4.20 1.50 -5.89
C LEU A 73 -4.90 2.34 -6.95
N VAL A 74 -5.83 1.74 -7.70
CA VAL A 74 -6.65 2.46 -8.70
C VAL A 74 -7.48 3.53 -8.01
N LEU A 75 -8.15 3.20 -6.90
CA LEU A 75 -8.92 4.17 -6.14
C LEU A 75 -8.07 5.36 -5.66
N ASN A 76 -6.88 5.08 -5.11
CA ASN A 76 -5.96 6.13 -4.68
C ASN A 76 -5.49 7.00 -5.85
N ALA A 77 -5.16 6.39 -6.99
CA ALA A 77 -4.75 7.11 -8.20
C ALA A 77 -5.88 8.02 -8.72
N LEU A 78 -7.13 7.55 -8.71
CA LEU A 78 -8.30 8.34 -9.10
C LEU A 78 -8.53 9.51 -8.15
N CYS A 79 -8.49 9.28 -6.83
CA CYS A 79 -8.63 10.34 -5.84
C CYS A 79 -7.54 11.41 -5.97
N VAL A 80 -6.28 10.99 -6.11
CA VAL A 80 -5.15 11.92 -6.28
C VAL A 80 -5.26 12.67 -7.60
N GLY A 81 -5.60 11.98 -8.70
CA GLY A 81 -5.79 12.61 -10.01
C GLY A 81 -6.92 13.63 -10.02
N PHE A 82 -8.05 13.31 -9.38
CA PHE A 82 -9.18 14.22 -9.23
C PHE A 82 -8.81 15.46 -8.42
N ILE A 83 -8.15 15.29 -7.27
CA ILE A 83 -7.68 16.42 -6.45
C ILE A 83 -6.71 17.28 -7.24
N LEU A 84 -5.71 16.70 -7.89
CA LEU A 84 -4.75 17.46 -8.70
C LEU A 84 -5.41 18.18 -9.88
N GLY A 85 -6.43 17.57 -10.49
CA GLY A 85 -7.23 18.17 -11.56
C GLY A 85 -8.04 19.38 -11.09
N LEU A 86 -8.64 19.31 -9.89
CA LEU A 86 -9.30 20.46 -9.26
C LEU A 86 -8.32 21.60 -9.00
N TYR A 87 -7.15 21.31 -8.42
CA TYR A 87 -6.10 22.30 -8.16
C TYR A 87 -5.46 22.88 -9.44
N ARG A 88 -5.71 22.31 -10.61
CA ARG A 88 -5.17 22.77 -11.91
C ARG A 88 -6.13 23.74 -12.62
N PHE A 89 -7.38 23.82 -12.17
CA PHE A 89 -8.45 24.61 -12.78
C PHE A 89 -8.78 25.93 -12.05
N ASP A 90 -8.12 26.20 -10.91
CA ASP A 90 -8.02 27.53 -10.28
C ASP A 90 -6.76 28.27 -10.74
#